data_AF-A0A164H086-F1
#
_entry.id   AF-A0A164H086-F1
#
_cell.length_a   1.000
_cell.length_b   1.000
_cell.length_c   1.000
_cell.angle_alpha   90.00
_cell.angle_beta   90.00
_cell.angle_gamma   90.00
#
_symmetry.space_group_name_H-M   'P 1'
#
loop_
_entity.id
_entity.type
_entity.pdbx_description
1 polymer ?
#
loop_
_entity_poly.entity_id
_entity_poly.type
_entity_poly.pdbx_seq_one_letter_code
_entity_poly.pdbx_strand_id
1 'polypeptide(L)'
;MTAPDQVEVATFPLSHVVQTTGAASEDWLIRRLRKKQIRGRWTGREWRMTASDMAALVEFMANGPAAPAVPDVTGLTAASRRRLERRYTR
;
A
#
# COMPACT_ATOMS: atom_id res chain seq x y z
N MET A 1 -25.82 -6.04 -1.75
CA MET A 1 -25.18 -7.26 -2.29
C MET A 1 -23.70 -6.96 -2.48
N THR A 2 -22.87 -7.27 -1.49
CA THR A 2 -21.41 -7.12 -1.62
C THR A 2 -20.92 -8.34 -2.39
N ALA A 3 -20.38 -8.13 -3.60
CA ALA A 3 -19.81 -9.20 -4.41
C ALA A 3 -18.75 -9.98 -3.60
N PRO A 4 -18.62 -11.31 -3.78
CA PRO A 4 -17.59 -12.06 -3.10
C PRO A 4 -16.24 -11.46 -3.44
N ASP A 5 -15.57 -10.92 -2.43
CA ASP A 5 -14.18 -10.49 -2.43
C ASP A 5 -13.38 -11.64 -3.05
N GLN A 6 -13.03 -11.51 -4.32
CA GLN A 6 -12.32 -12.55 -5.06
C GLN A 6 -10.96 -12.65 -4.39
N VAL A 7 -10.76 -13.70 -3.60
CA VAL A 7 -9.48 -13.94 -2.95
C VAL A 7 -8.45 -14.13 -4.05
N GLU A 8 -7.66 -13.10 -4.32
CA GLU A 8 -6.60 -13.15 -5.31
C GLU A 8 -5.52 -14.13 -4.83
N VAL A 9 -5.56 -15.36 -5.35
CA VAL A 9 -4.58 -16.41 -5.05
C VAL A 9 -3.29 -16.19 -5.85
N ALA A 10 -3.42 -15.63 -7.06
CA ALA A 10 -2.29 -15.40 -7.94
C ALA A 10 -1.41 -14.23 -7.46
N THR A 11 -0.12 -14.51 -7.28
CA THR A 11 0.89 -13.49 -7.00
C THR A 11 1.93 -13.49 -8.12
N PHE A 12 2.41 -12.31 -8.48
CA PHE A 12 3.35 -12.10 -9.57
C PHE A 12 4.69 -11.57 -9.05
N PRO A 13 5.83 -11.99 -9.63
CA PRO A 13 7.14 -11.44 -9.27
C PRO A 13 7.27 -9.99 -9.74
N LEU A 14 8.16 -9.21 -9.13
CA LEU A 14 8.34 -7.80 -9.49
C LEU A 14 8.74 -7.59 -10.96
N SER A 15 9.49 -8.51 -11.55
CA SER A 15 9.84 -8.48 -12.98
C SER A 15 8.60 -8.44 -13.88
N HIS A 16 7.60 -9.24 -13.56
CA HIS A 16 6.31 -9.23 -14.24
C HIS A 16 5.56 -7.93 -13.98
N VAL A 17 5.57 -7.44 -12.74
CA VAL A 17 4.90 -6.18 -12.39
C VAL A 17 5.47 -5.00 -13.18
N VAL A 18 6.79 -4.92 -13.32
CA VAL A 18 7.48 -3.88 -14.10
C VAL A 18 7.03 -3.90 -15.56
N GLN A 19 6.99 -5.08 -16.18
CA GLN A 19 6.56 -5.23 -17.57
C GLN A 19 5.09 -4.86 -17.76
N THR A 20 4.22 -5.24 -16.83
CA THR A 20 2.78 -5.03 -16.95
C THR A 20 2.34 -3.60 -16.60
N THR A 21 2.96 -2.99 -15.59
CA THR A 21 2.54 -1.66 -15.08
C THR A 21 3.35 -0.50 -15.66
N GLY A 22 4.50 -0.78 -16.30
CA GLY A 22 5.42 0.25 -16.78
C GLY A 22 6.20 0.93 -15.64
N ALA A 23 6.28 0.32 -14.46
CA ALA A 23 7.09 0.84 -13.36
C ALA A 23 8.57 0.94 -13.77
N ALA A 24 9.30 1.93 -13.23
CA ALA A 24 10.65 2.26 -13.70
C ALA A 24 11.66 1.10 -13.58
N SER A 25 11.66 0.36 -12.48
CA SER A 25 12.51 -0.83 -12.28
C SER A 25 12.08 -1.64 -11.06
N GLU A 26 12.60 -2.87 -10.92
CA GLU A 26 12.39 -3.69 -9.72
C GLU A 26 12.98 -3.03 -8.47
N ASP A 27 14.17 -2.43 -8.56
CA ASP A 27 14.80 -1.70 -7.45
C ASP A 27 13.98 -0.50 -6.99
N TRP A 28 13.28 0.16 -7.92
CA TRP A 28 12.35 1.23 -7.58
C TRP A 28 11.17 0.69 -6.76
N LEU A 29 10.60 -0.46 -7.16
CA LEU A 29 9.52 -1.13 -6.42
C LEU A 29 9.99 -1.59 -5.03
N ILE A 30 11.15 -2.26 -4.95
CA ILE A 30 11.72 -2.74 -3.69
C ILE A 30 11.91 -1.58 -2.70
N ARG A 31 12.45 -0.45 -3.16
CA ARG A 31 12.63 0.74 -2.30
C ARG A 31 11.31 1.24 -1.74
N ARG A 32 10.23 1.25 -2.53
CA ARG A 32 8.91 1.70 -2.06
C ARG A 32 8.20 0.68 -1.17
N LEU A 33 8.35 -0.61 -1.45
CA LEU A 33 7.87 -1.71 -0.60
C LEU A 33 8.52 -1.67 0.78
N ARG A 34 9.85 -1.48 0.84
CA ARG A 34 10.58 -1.32 2.10
C ARG A 34 10.13 -0.08 2.89
N LYS A 35 9.79 1.00 2.19
CA LYS A 35 9.21 2.22 2.79
C LYS A 35 7.72 2.11 3.13
N LYS A 36 7.08 0.96 2.87
CA LYS A 36 5.64 0.73 3.06
C LYS A 36 4.75 1.74 2.32
N GLN A 37 5.23 2.28 1.21
CA GLN A 37 4.47 3.24 0.38
C GLN A 37 3.51 2.53 -0.58
N ILE A 38 3.84 1.30 -0.96
CA ILE A 38 3.04 0.44 -1.82
C ILE A 38 2.88 -0.91 -1.15
N ARG A 39 1.82 -1.64 -1.52
CA ARG A 39 1.52 -2.97 -0.98
C ARG A 39 2.28 -4.05 -1.75
N GLY A 40 2.69 -5.08 -1.04
CA GLY A 40 3.28 -6.28 -1.62
C GLY A 40 3.52 -7.32 -0.53
N ARG A 41 3.77 -8.56 -0.95
CA ARG A 41 3.94 -9.71 -0.08
C ARG A 41 5.37 -10.23 -0.21
N TRP A 42 6.06 -10.37 0.92
CA TRP A 42 7.37 -11.00 0.97
C TRP A 42 7.20 -12.51 1.07
N THR A 43 7.72 -13.28 0.11
CA THR A 43 7.62 -14.75 0.10
C THR A 43 8.81 -15.46 0.75
N GLY A 44 9.67 -14.73 1.44
CA GLY A 44 10.92 -15.27 2.00
C GLY A 44 12.13 -15.16 1.08
N ARG A 45 11.91 -15.00 -0.24
CA ARG A 45 12.98 -14.86 -1.24
C ARG A 45 12.85 -13.58 -2.05
N GLU A 46 11.64 -13.23 -2.42
CA GLU A 46 11.35 -12.09 -3.27
C GLU A 46 10.05 -11.41 -2.85
N TRP A 47 9.88 -10.19 -3.35
CA TRP A 47 8.61 -9.50 -3.26
C TRP A 47 7.69 -9.96 -4.39
N ARG A 48 6.43 -10.19 -4.05
CA ARG A 48 5.38 -10.48 -5.02
C ARG A 48 4.18 -9.56 -4.80
N MET A 49 3.46 -9.29 -5.88
CA MET A 49 2.27 -8.43 -5.87
C MET A 49 1.10 -9.19 -6.47
N THR A 50 -0.10 -9.00 -5.93
CA THR A 50 -1.32 -9.50 -6.56
C THR A 50 -1.84 -8.48 -7.58
N ALA A 51 -2.89 -8.83 -8.33
CA ALA A 51 -3.47 -7.92 -9.31
C ALA A 51 -4.01 -6.63 -8.66
N SER A 52 -4.64 -6.74 -7.50
CA SER A 52 -5.09 -5.59 -6.69
C SER A 52 -3.93 -4.71 -6.22
N ASP A 53 -2.79 -5.30 -5.83
CA ASP A 53 -1.60 -4.52 -5.46
C ASP A 53 -1.05 -3.77 -6.68
N MET A 54 -1.07 -4.39 -7.87
CA MET A 54 -0.65 -3.77 -9.12
C MET A 54 -1.59 -2.62 -9.53
N ALA A 55 -2.90 -2.77 -9.34
CA ALA A 55 -3.86 -1.70 -9.57
C ALA A 55 -3.60 -0.50 -8.63
N ALA A 56 -3.42 -0.76 -7.34
CA ALA A 56 -3.09 0.28 -6.36
C ALA A 56 -1.73 0.94 -6.64
N LEU A 57 -0.76 0.18 -7.17
CA LEU A 57 0.51 0.72 -7.63
C LEU A 57 0.33 1.70 -8.79
N VAL A 58 -0.51 1.37 -9.78
CA VAL A 58 -0.79 2.26 -10.93
C VAL A 58 -1.44 3.56 -10.44
N GLU A 59 -2.42 3.47 -9.54
CA GLU A 59 -3.04 4.66 -8.92
C GLU A 59 -2.02 5.51 -8.17
N PHE A 60 -1.12 4.86 -7.43
CA PHE A 60 -0.05 5.52 -6.69
C PHE A 60 1.00 6.17 -7.62
N MET A 61 1.28 5.60 -8.79
CA MET A 61 2.14 6.24 -9.77
C MET A 61 1.50 7.48 -10.38
N ALA A 62 0.18 7.46 -10.59
CA ALA A 62 -0.57 8.59 -11.12
C ALA A 62 -0.70 9.74 -10.09
N ASN A 63 -1.05 9.41 -8.85
CA ASN A 63 -1.43 10.40 -7.83
C ASN A 63 -0.36 10.64 -6.76
N GLY A 64 0.71 9.84 -6.75
CA GLY A 64 1.70 9.85 -5.68
C GLY A 64 1.21 9.14 -4.41
N PRO A 65 1.95 9.28 -3.29
CA PRO A 65 1.54 8.69 -2.02
C PRO A 65 0.20 9.25 -1.58
N ALA A 66 -0.76 8.35 -1.32
CA ALA A 66 -2.02 8.71 -0.69
C ALA A 66 -1.71 9.44 0.63
N ALA A 67 -2.36 10.58 0.85
CA ALA A 67 -2.26 11.28 2.11
C ALA A 67 -2.62 10.31 3.25
N PRO A 68 -1.88 10.34 4.38
CA PRO A 68 -2.22 9.49 5.52
C PRO A 68 -3.68 9.76 5.89
N ALA A 69 -4.49 8.70 5.96
CA ALA A 69 -5.87 8.82 6.39
C ALA A 69 -5.89 9.51 7.76
N VAL A 70 -6.48 10.70 7.83
CA VAL A 70 -6.70 11.38 9.11
C VAL A 70 -7.55 10.42 9.95
N PRO A 71 -7.05 9.95 11.10
CA PRO A 71 -7.80 9.00 11.90
C PRO A 71 -9.13 9.63 12.27
N ASP A 72 -10.22 8.91 12.00
CA ASP A 72 -11.55 9.35 12.38
C ASP A 72 -11.61 9.45 13.91
N VAL A 73 -11.68 10.69 14.41
CA VAL A 73 -11.71 10.99 15.85
C VAL A 73 -13.14 11.01 16.39
N THR A 74 -14.15 10.71 15.55
CA THR A 74 -15.54 10.58 15.99
C THR A 74 -15.68 9.28 16.78
N GLY A 75 -15.78 9.41 18.11
CA GLY A 75 -15.79 8.29 19.05
C GLY A 75 -14.56 8.22 19.98
N LEU A 76 -13.52 9.03 19.74
CA LEU A 76 -12.42 9.17 20.69
C LEU A 76 -12.84 10.03 21.89
N THR A 77 -12.59 9.52 23.09
CA THR A 77 -12.68 10.32 24.32
C THR A 77 -11.66 11.46 24.27
N ALA A 78 -11.92 12.56 24.97
CA ALA A 78 -11.05 13.74 24.98
C ALA A 78 -9.58 13.40 25.32
N ALA A 79 -9.35 12.43 26.20
CA ALA A 79 -8.02 11.95 26.55
C ALA A 79 -7.31 11.22 25.39
N SER A 80 -8.05 10.42 24.62
CA SER A 80 -7.51 9.69 23.46
C SER A 80 -7.17 10.64 22.32
N ARG A 81 -8.04 11.63 22.05
CA ARG A 81 -7.79 12.70 21.07
C ARG A 81 -6.50 13.48 21.40
N ARG A 82 -6.34 13.92 22.65
CA ARG A 82 -5.17 14.69 23.10
C ARG A 82 -3.85 13.90 23.09
N ARG A 83 -3.90 12.56 23.13
CA ARG A 83 -2.72 11.70 22.94
C ARG A 83 -2.34 11.57 21.46
N LEU A 84 -3.34 11.48 20.59
CA LEU A 84 -3.14 11.38 19.15
C LEU A 84 -2.58 12.69 18.58
N GLU A 85 -3.13 13.84 18.97
CA GLU A 85 -2.62 15.17 18.59
C GLU A 85 -1.14 15.35 18.99
N ARG A 86 -0.78 14.98 20.23
CA ARG A 86 0.61 15.02 20.69
C ARG A 86 1.57 14.14 19.90
N ARG A 87 1.07 13.06 19.28
CA ARG A 87 1.88 12.15 18.47
C ARG A 87 2.13 12.68 17.06
N TYR A 88 1.21 13.47 16.51
CA TYR A 88 1.31 14.03 15.16
C TYR A 88 2.07 15.36 15.10
N THR A 89 2.14 16.11 16.21
CA THR A 89 2.86 17.39 16.30
C THR A 89 4.37 17.23 16.58
N ARG A 90 4.86 16.00 16.83
CA ARG A 90 6.27 15.69 17.07
C ARG A 90 6.91 15.08 15.84
#